data_AF-A0A1R1HZH8-F1
#
_entry.id   AF-A0A1R1HZH8-F1
#
_cell.length_a   1.000
_cell.length_b   1.000
_cell.length_c   1.000
_cell.angle_alpha   90.00
_cell.angle_beta   90.00
_cell.angle_gamma   90.00
#
_symmetry.space_group_name_H-M   'P 1'
#
loop_
_entity.id
_entity.type
_entity.pdbx_description
1 polymer ?
#
loop_
_entity_poly.entity_id
_entity_poly.type
_entity_poly.pdbx_seq_one_letter_code
_entity_poly.pdbx_strand_id
1 'polypeptide(L)' 'MVAAGAKVTVNSDDPAYFGGYMNDNIRAVQAAFHFDAVTWQRIARNSFEASFVDAAQKVAWIKRLDAVFAVDG' A
#
# COMPACT_ATOMS: atom_id res chain seq x y z
N MET A 1 2.36 3.65 13.98
CA MET A 1 1.98 2.31 13.47
C MET A 1 3.01 1.76 12.49
N VAL A 2 3.22 2.38 11.32
CA VAL A 2 4.20 1.90 10.33
C VAL A 2 5.62 1.81 10.91
N ALA A 3 6.11 2.89 11.54
CA ALA A 3 7.42 2.91 12.20
C ALA A 3 7.55 1.93 13.38
N ALA A 4 6.42 1.51 13.96
CA ALA A 4 6.37 0.51 15.04
C ALA A 4 6.29 -0.94 14.51
N GLY A 5 6.41 -1.15 13.19
CA GLY A 5 6.41 -2.48 12.58
C GLY A 5 5.03 -3.10 12.33
N ALA A 6 3.94 -2.36 12.55
CA ALA A 6 2.59 -2.86 12.25
C ALA A 6 2.38 -3.00 10.73
N LYS A 7 1.67 -4.06 10.31
CA LYS A 7 1.23 -4.25 8.92
C LYS A 7 0.04 -3.34 8.61
N VAL A 8 0.34 -2.09 8.25
CA VAL A 8 -0.67 -1.09 7.88
C VAL A 8 -1.02 -1.20 6.40
N THR A 9 -2.32 -1.11 6.10
CA THR A 9 -2.90 -0.96 4.75
C THR A 9 -3.65 0.38 4.66
N VAL A 10 -3.85 0.88 3.44
CA VAL A 10 -4.72 2.03 3.16
C VAL A 10 -5.95 1.52 2.42
N ASN A 11 -7.12 1.97 2.84
CA ASN A 11 -8.42 1.55 2.30
C ASN A 11 -9.34 2.77 2.25
N SER A 12 -10.29 2.78 1.32
CA SER A 12 -11.26 3.88 1.19
C SER A 12 -12.45 3.80 2.14
N ASP A 13 -12.64 2.64 2.79
CA ASP A 13 -13.83 2.30 3.57
C ASP A 13 -15.09 2.43 2.70
N ASP A 14 -15.82 3.55 2.80
CA ASP A 14 -16.99 3.89 1.97
C ASP A 14 -16.74 5.14 1.10
N PRO A 15 -16.06 5.02 -0.06
CA PRO A 15 -15.67 6.17 -0.87
C PRO A 15 -16.84 7.02 -1.37
N ALA A 16 -18.04 6.44 -1.58
CA ALA A 16 -19.23 7.19 -1.95
C ALA A 16 -19.77 8.07 -0.81
N TYR A 17 -19.55 7.66 0.45
CA TYR A 17 -19.97 8.41 1.63
C TYR A 17 -18.95 9.49 2.00
N PHE A 18 -17.65 9.14 1.99
CA PHE A 18 -16.57 10.05 2.39
C PHE A 18 -16.05 10.96 1.25
N GLY A 19 -16.41 10.66 0.00
CA GLY A 19 -15.92 11.40 -1.18
C GLY A 19 -14.43 11.18 -1.48
N GLY A 20 -13.75 10.26 -0.79
CA GLY A 20 -12.33 9.96 -0.94
C GLY A 20 -12.08 8.58 -1.54
N TYR A 21 -11.79 8.53 -2.84
CA TYR A 21 -11.39 7.29 -3.50
C TYR A 21 -9.96 6.90 -3.09
N MET A 22 -9.54 5.68 -3.44
CA MET A 22 -8.25 5.13 -3.02
C MET A 22 -7.06 6.06 -3.31
N ASN A 23 -7.02 6.67 -4.50
CA ASN A 23 -5.95 7.58 -4.87
C ASN A 23 -5.96 8.88 -4.04
N ASP A 24 -7.13 9.35 -3.63
CA ASP A 24 -7.25 10.57 -2.82
C ASP A 24 -6.73 10.30 -1.41
N ASN A 25 -7.03 9.13 -0.85
CA ASN A 25 -6.47 8.70 0.44
C ASN A 25 -4.95 8.53 0.38
N ILE A 26 -4.41 7.95 -0.69
CA ILE A 26 -2.95 7.83 -0.89
C ILE A 26 -2.30 9.22 -0.95
N ARG A 27 -2.87 10.15 -1.74
CA ARG A 27 -2.36 11.53 -1.86
C ARG A 27 -2.42 12.28 -0.53
N ALA A 28 -3.51 12.13 0.21
CA ALA A 28 -3.67 12.77 1.53
C ALA A 28 -2.63 12.24 2.52
N VAL A 29 -2.39 10.93 2.57
CA VAL A 29 -1.33 10.33 3.40
C VAL A 29 0.04 10.86 2.98
N GLN A 30 0.33 10.94 1.68
CA GLN A 30 1.62 11.47 1.22
C GLN A 30 1.81 12.94 1.60
N ALA A 31 0.77 13.77 1.46
CA ALA A 31 0.82 15.17 1.81
C ALA A 31 1.00 15.40 3.32
N ALA A 32 0.45 14.50 4.15
CA ALA A 32 0.53 14.62 5.61
C ALA A 32 1.86 14.10 6.18
N PHE A 33 2.40 13.00 5.63
CA PHE A 33 3.53 12.28 6.25
C PHE A 33 4.83 12.32 5.45
N HIS A 34 4.79 12.72 4.17
CA HIS A 34 5.96 12.78 3.29
C HIS A 34 6.76 11.47 3.27
N PHE A 35 6.05 10.33 3.22
CA PHE A 35 6.69 9.03 3.19
C PHE A 35 7.55 8.84 1.94
N ASP A 36 8.65 8.11 2.13
CA ASP A 36 9.55 7.73 1.06
C ASP A 36 9.03 6.53 0.27
N ALA A 37 9.70 6.22 -0.85
CA ALA A 37 9.35 5.09 -1.71
C ALA A 37 9.38 3.76 -0.96
N VAL A 38 10.34 3.57 -0.04
CA VAL A 38 10.48 2.35 0.76
C VAL A 38 9.27 2.15 1.68
N THR A 39 8.76 3.22 2.29
CA THR A 39 7.57 3.18 3.12
C THR A 39 6.33 2.86 2.29
N TRP A 40 6.17 3.47 1.12
CA TRP A 40 5.06 3.16 0.21
C TRP A 40 5.11 1.72 -0.32
N GLN A 41 6.28 1.22 -0.70
CA GLN A 41 6.46 -0.18 -1.09
C GLN A 41 6.03 -1.11 0.04
N ARG A 42 6.37 -0.79 1.29
CA ARG A 42 5.96 -1.59 2.47
C ARG A 42 4.46 -1.58 2.68
N ILE A 43 3.81 -0.42 2.60
CA ILE A 43 2.34 -0.30 2.74
C ILE A 43 1.64 -1.08 1.63
N ALA A 44 2.12 -0.99 0.39
CA ALA A 44 1.57 -1.76 -0.73
C ALA A 44 1.81 -3.27 -0.57
N ARG A 45 2.99 -3.69 -0.12
CA ARG A 45 3.28 -5.10 0.18
C ARG A 45 2.37 -5.65 1.27
N ASN A 46 2.14 -4.89 2.34
CA ASN A 46 1.25 -5.29 3.44
C ASN A 46 -0.16 -5.63 2.94
N SER A 47 -0.70 -4.89 1.96
CA SER A 47 -2.04 -5.15 1.44
C SER A 47 -2.14 -6.49 0.70
N PHE A 48 -1.09 -6.89 -0.04
CA PHE A 48 -1.02 -8.21 -0.65
C PHE A 48 -0.84 -9.32 0.38
N GLU A 49 0.04 -9.14 1.36
CA GLU A 49 0.26 -10.13 2.42
C GLU A 49 -0.99 -10.37 3.28
N ALA A 50 -1.73 -9.30 3.59
CA ALA A 50 -2.96 -9.34 4.39
C ALA A 50 -4.20 -9.79 3.59
N SER A 51 -4.12 -9.85 2.25
CA SER A 51 -5.23 -10.30 1.41
C SER A 51 -5.61 -11.77 1.66
N PHE A 52 -6.81 -12.16 1.26
CA PHE A 52 -7.32 -13.52 1.39
C PHE A 52 -7.15 -14.38 0.13
N VAL A 53 -6.35 -13.93 -0.84
CA VAL A 53 -5.99 -14.76 -1.99
C VAL A 53 -5.01 -15.88 -1.59
N ASP A 54 -4.85 -16.86 -2.46
CA ASP A 54 -3.87 -17.92 -2.25
C ASP A 54 -2.42 -17.41 -2.27
N ALA A 55 -1.50 -18.25 -1.76
CA ALA A 55 -0.10 -17.89 -1.64
C ALA A 55 0.59 -17.64 -2.99
N ALA A 56 0.21 -18.36 -4.05
CA ALA A 56 0.81 -18.19 -5.37
C ALA A 56 0.46 -16.82 -5.95
N GLN A 57 -0.79 -16.38 -5.75
CA GLN A 57 -1.24 -15.07 -6.18
C GLN A 57 -0.56 -13.94 -5.39
N LYS A 58 -0.38 -14.10 -4.07
CA LYS A 58 0.40 -13.14 -3.25
C LYS A 58 1.83 -12.99 -3.77
N VAL A 59 2.52 -14.11 -4.02
CA VAL A 59 3.88 -14.12 -4.56
C VAL A 59 3.95 -13.41 -5.92
N ALA A 60 2.99 -13.68 -6.81
CA ALA A 60 2.94 -13.05 -8.12
C ALA A 60 2.75 -11.52 -8.04
N TRP A 61 1.85 -11.03 -7.19
CA TRP A 61 1.63 -9.59 -7.00
C TRP A 61 2.81 -8.89 -6.33
N ILE A 62 3.39 -9.51 -5.32
CA ILE A 62 4.58 -9.00 -4.64
C ILE A 62 5.76 -8.90 -5.62
N LYS A 63 5.97 -9.91 -6.48
CA LYS A 63 7.02 -9.85 -7.51
C LYS A 63 6.80 -8.68 -8.48
N ARG A 64 5.55 -8.43 -8.87
CA ARG A 64 5.20 -7.29 -9.74
C ARG A 64 5.43 -5.95 -9.02
N LEU A 65 5.09 -5.87 -7.74
CA LEU A 65 5.37 -4.69 -6.91
C LEU A 65 6.87 -4.42 -6.84
N ASP A 66 7.68 -5.44 -6.52
CA ASP A 66 9.13 -5.31 -6.42
C ASP A 66 9.74 -4.86 -7.75
N ALA A 67 9.23 -5.36 -8.89
CA ALA A 67 9.67 -4.90 -10.20
C ALA A 67 9.38 -3.43 -10.47
N VAL A 68 8.27 -2.86 -9.96
CA VAL A 68 7.97 -1.43 -10.10
C VAL A 68 8.97 -0.58 -9.31
N PHE A 69 9.24 -0.96 -8.06
CA PHE A 69 10.14 -0.20 -7.19
C PHE A 69 11.63 -0.43 -7.46
N ALA A 70 11.99 -1.48 -8.22
CA ALA A 70 13.36 -1.72 -8.65
C ALA A 70 13.84 -0.77 -9.76
N VAL A 71 12.94 -0.06 -10.44
CA VAL A 71 13.29 0.88 -11.53
C VAL A 71 13.67 2.27 -10.99
N ASP A 72 13.30 2.58 -9.74
CA ASP A 72 13.48 3.91 -9.12
C ASP A 72 14.51 3.92 -7.97
N GLY A 73 15.43 2.93 -7.94
CA GLY A 73 16.49 2.79 -6.94
C GLY A 73 17.87 3.18 -7.45
#